data_AF-A0A534TA04-F1
#
_entry.id   AF-A0A534TA04-F1
#
_cell.length_a   1.000
_cell.length_b   1.000
_cell.length_c   1.000
_cell.angle_alpha   90.00
_cell.angle_beta   90.00
_cell.angle_gamma   90.00
#
_symmetry.space_group_name_H-M   'P 1'
#
loop_
_entity.id
_entity.type
_entity.pdbx_description
1 polymer ?
#
loop_
_entity_poly.entity_id
_entity_poly.type
_entity_poly.pdbx_seq_one_letter_code
_entity_poly.pdbx_strand_id
1 'polypeptide(L)'
;EAGFGCPTTMTFAAVPALRAQPEIAREWEPRLTSLEYDLRFRPAPEKRGAICGMAMTEKQGGSDVRANTTRAEAIGSQRGPGAEYELTGHKWFCSAPMSDAFLVLAQTERGLSCFFMPRWLPDGTRNRIHIQRLKDKLGNRSNASSEIELHGAWARMVGEEGRGVPTIIEMVNHTRLDCVIGSSSGIRQAVAQATHHCAHRAAFGKLLVDQPLMRNVLADLCLEAEAATATMMRLARAYDDAAADESTRPFTRLATAVSKYWVCKRAPSVVGEALECLGGAGYVEESMMPRLYREAPLNSIWEGSGNVMCLDVLRAMGRSPESGEAFFAELGLARGGDARLDAYVATLRDELRNFDAVEARARRVVERMALAFQSALLVRAGDAAVADAFCASRLAGDRGLAFGTLPPGTDCERIIARSQPHVG
;
A
#
# COMPACT_ATOMS: atom_id res chain seq x y z
N GLU A 1 -5.80 -5.54 13.85
CA GLU A 1 -4.72 -4.64 14.31
C GLU A 1 -3.81 -4.39 13.11
N ALA A 2 -3.30 -3.17 12.90
CA ALA A 2 -2.58 -2.83 11.66
C ALA A 2 -1.06 -2.74 11.83
N GLY A 3 -0.56 -2.43 13.03
CA GLY A 3 0.86 -2.24 13.27
C GLY A 3 1.70 -3.48 13.05
N PHE A 4 1.22 -4.66 13.47
CA PHE A 4 1.96 -5.91 13.24
C PHE A 4 2.09 -6.25 11.74
N GLY A 5 1.22 -5.69 10.89
CA GLY A 5 1.30 -5.85 9.44
C GLY A 5 2.63 -5.33 8.87
N CYS A 6 3.25 -4.31 9.48
CA CYS A 6 4.50 -3.73 8.97
C CYS A 6 5.67 -4.74 8.91
N PRO A 7 6.09 -5.42 10.00
CA PRO A 7 7.12 -6.44 9.92
C PRO A 7 6.71 -7.65 9.06
N THR A 8 5.43 -8.03 9.01
CA THR A 8 4.95 -9.12 8.15
C THR A 8 5.10 -8.78 6.67
N THR A 9 4.62 -7.61 6.25
CA THR A 9 4.77 -7.09 4.89
C THR A 9 6.24 -6.98 4.49
N MET A 10 7.09 -6.43 5.36
CA MET A 10 8.51 -6.29 5.03
C MET A 10 9.22 -7.64 4.92
N THR A 11 8.87 -8.60 5.77
CA THR A 11 9.42 -9.97 5.71
C THR A 11 9.00 -10.69 4.43
N PHE A 12 7.71 -10.63 4.09
CA PHE A 12 7.16 -11.18 2.85
C PHE A 12 7.85 -10.57 1.61
N ALA A 13 7.92 -9.25 1.55
CA ALA A 13 8.46 -8.53 0.41
C ALA A 13 9.99 -8.62 0.28
N ALA A 14 10.73 -8.91 1.36
CA ALA A 14 12.18 -9.04 1.31
C ALA A 14 12.64 -10.26 0.48
N VAL A 15 11.85 -11.34 0.43
CA VAL A 15 12.25 -12.60 -0.22
C VAL A 15 12.60 -12.43 -1.70
N PRO A 16 11.76 -11.80 -2.55
CA PRO A 16 12.13 -11.53 -3.95
C PRO A 16 13.43 -10.74 -4.11
N ALA A 17 13.68 -9.72 -3.28
CA ALA A 17 14.92 -8.94 -3.33
C ALA A 17 16.14 -9.78 -2.95
N LEU A 18 16.03 -10.65 -1.94
CA LEU A 18 17.12 -11.54 -1.53
C LEU A 18 17.50 -12.54 -2.62
N ARG A 19 16.55 -13.00 -3.43
CA ARG A 19 16.82 -13.94 -4.53
C ARG A 19 17.71 -13.36 -5.62
N ALA A 20 17.92 -12.04 -5.67
CA ALA A 20 18.96 -11.42 -6.49
C ALA A 20 20.38 -11.80 -6.04
N GLN A 21 20.52 -12.36 -4.84
CA GLN A 21 21.77 -12.89 -4.29
C GLN A 21 21.58 -14.32 -3.74
N PRO A 22 21.72 -15.36 -4.59
CA PRO A 22 21.30 -16.73 -4.28
C PRO A 22 21.87 -17.34 -3.00
N GLU A 23 23.11 -17.00 -2.63
CA GLU A 23 23.73 -17.52 -1.41
C GLU A 23 23.16 -16.89 -0.14
N ILE A 24 22.77 -15.61 -0.16
CA ILE A 24 22.09 -14.97 0.97
C ILE A 24 20.66 -15.52 1.07
N ALA A 25 19.96 -15.66 -0.06
CA ALA A 25 18.63 -16.26 -0.10
C ALA A 25 18.62 -17.68 0.47
N ARG A 26 19.58 -18.53 0.08
CA ARG A 26 19.70 -19.90 0.60
C ARG A 26 19.84 -19.96 2.11
N GLU A 27 20.52 -18.98 2.70
CA GLU A 27 20.73 -18.90 4.14
C GLU A 27 19.49 -18.38 4.89
N TRP A 28 18.84 -17.34 4.35
CA TRP A 28 17.82 -16.57 5.08
C TRP A 28 16.38 -16.90 4.70
N GLU A 29 16.10 -17.24 3.45
CA GLU A 29 14.73 -17.49 2.97
C GLU A 29 14.01 -18.56 3.81
N PRO A 30 14.61 -19.72 4.17
CA PRO A 30 13.92 -20.71 5.01
C PRO A 30 13.48 -20.19 6.39
N ARG A 31 14.20 -19.20 6.94
CA ARG A 31 13.85 -18.59 8.23
C ARG A 31 12.79 -17.51 8.08
N LEU A 32 12.82 -16.75 6.97
CA LEU A 32 11.85 -15.71 6.66
C LEU A 32 10.49 -16.29 6.25
N THR A 33 10.47 -17.51 5.72
CA THR A 33 9.24 -18.24 5.35
C THR A 33 8.76 -19.22 6.43
N SER A 34 9.47 -19.31 7.55
CA SER A 34 9.03 -20.09 8.72
C SER A 34 7.72 -19.53 9.27
N LEU A 35 6.80 -20.43 9.65
CA LEU A 35 5.52 -20.07 10.28
C LEU A 35 5.65 -19.85 11.80
N GLU A 36 6.87 -19.90 12.33
CA GLU A 36 7.13 -19.83 13.77
C GLU A 36 7.70 -18.47 14.16
N TYR A 37 6.93 -17.69 14.93
CA TYR A 37 7.41 -16.44 15.46
C TYR A 37 8.37 -16.67 16.64
N ASP A 38 9.60 -16.16 16.50
CA ASP A 38 10.63 -16.28 17.53
C ASP A 38 11.08 -14.88 17.99
N LEU A 39 10.63 -14.50 19.19
CA LEU A 39 10.93 -13.21 19.81
C LEU A 39 12.29 -13.15 20.52
N ARG A 40 13.04 -14.26 20.58
CA ARG A 40 14.30 -14.30 21.34
C ARG A 40 15.34 -13.39 20.70
N PHE A 41 16.03 -12.62 21.53
CA PHE A 41 17.15 -11.77 21.11
C PHE A 41 18.42 -12.60 20.96
N ARG A 42 18.50 -13.38 19.88
CA ARG A 42 19.59 -14.32 19.56
C ARG A 42 19.99 -14.21 18.08
N PRO A 43 21.19 -14.66 17.70
CA PRO A 43 21.58 -14.81 16.29
C PRO A 43 20.62 -15.70 15.50
N ALA A 44 20.46 -15.44 14.20
CA ALA A 44 19.51 -16.15 13.35
C ALA A 44 19.69 -17.69 13.30
N PRO A 45 20.92 -18.26 13.39
CA PRO A 45 21.09 -19.71 13.47
C PRO A 45 20.43 -20.37 14.69
N GLU A 46 20.23 -19.64 15.78
CA GLU A 46 19.60 -20.14 17.02
C GLU A 46 18.08 -19.93 17.05
N LYS A 47 17.53 -19.29 16.01
CA LYS A 47 16.11 -18.94 15.91
C LYS A 47 15.34 -19.90 15.02
N ARG A 48 14.06 -20.09 15.35
CA ARG A 48 13.11 -20.94 14.61
C ARG A 48 12.45 -20.22 13.42
N GLY A 49 12.42 -18.90 13.47
CA GLY A 49 11.97 -18.03 12.40
C GLY A 49 12.62 -16.65 12.52
N ALA A 50 12.60 -15.90 11.42
CA ALA A 50 13.18 -14.57 11.35
C ALA A 50 12.22 -13.58 10.69
N ILE A 51 12.38 -12.31 11.04
CA ILE A 51 11.69 -11.20 10.36
C ILE A 51 12.72 -10.23 9.76
N CYS A 52 12.40 -9.65 8.61
CA CYS A 52 13.25 -8.72 7.88
C CYS A 52 12.60 -7.33 7.83
N GLY A 53 13.38 -6.30 8.15
CA GLY A 53 12.99 -4.91 8.00
C GLY A 53 13.54 -4.27 6.73
N MET A 54 13.16 -3.01 6.52
CA MET A 54 13.71 -2.17 5.46
C MET A 54 14.18 -0.85 6.06
N ALA A 55 15.37 -0.39 5.65
CA ALA A 55 15.93 0.87 6.11
C ALA A 55 16.46 1.68 4.91
N MET A 56 15.55 2.41 4.26
CA MET A 56 15.82 3.12 3.01
C MET A 56 15.91 4.64 3.21
N THR A 57 14.91 5.21 3.90
CA THR A 57 14.71 6.66 4.04
C THR A 57 15.78 7.32 4.92
N GLU A 58 16.31 8.45 4.47
CA GLU A 58 17.21 9.32 5.24
C GLU A 58 16.56 10.69 5.49
N LYS A 59 17.19 11.50 6.35
CA LYS A 59 16.68 12.81 6.79
C LYS A 59 16.37 13.76 5.63
N GLN A 60 17.21 13.74 4.60
CA GLN A 60 17.11 14.57 3.40
C GLN A 60 16.07 14.07 2.39
N GLY A 61 15.59 12.82 2.51
CA GLY A 61 14.60 12.30 1.58
C GLY A 61 14.33 10.79 1.70
N GLY A 62 13.07 10.42 1.51
CA GLY A 62 12.64 9.03 1.34
C GLY A 62 12.14 8.69 -0.07
N SER A 63 11.64 9.69 -0.82
CA SER A 63 11.23 9.50 -2.22
C SER A 63 12.41 9.52 -3.19
N ASP A 64 13.39 10.39 -2.94
CA ASP A 64 14.65 10.43 -3.68
C ASP A 64 15.75 9.69 -2.93
N VAL A 65 15.70 8.36 -2.96
CA VAL A 65 16.71 7.50 -2.31
C VAL A 65 18.10 7.63 -2.93
N ARG A 66 18.23 8.23 -4.13
CA ARG A 66 19.55 8.48 -4.74
C ARG A 66 20.32 9.59 -4.04
N ALA A 67 19.62 10.47 -3.32
CA ALA A 67 20.22 11.46 -2.45
C ALA A 67 20.73 10.88 -1.11
N ASN A 68 20.64 9.56 -0.89
CA ASN A 68 21.17 8.91 0.31
C ASN A 68 22.67 9.20 0.49
N THR A 69 23.07 9.35 1.75
CA THR A 69 24.41 9.70 2.20
C THR A 69 25.08 8.60 3.02
N THR A 70 24.33 7.58 3.46
CA THR A 70 24.94 6.37 4.03
C THR A 70 25.91 5.76 3.02
N ARG A 71 27.15 5.52 3.42
CA ARG A 71 28.22 4.97 2.58
C ARG A 71 28.47 3.51 2.93
N ALA A 72 28.90 2.73 1.94
CA ALA A 72 29.34 1.36 2.10
C ALA A 72 30.79 1.22 1.60
N GLU A 73 31.68 0.76 2.48
CA GLU A 73 33.09 0.52 2.18
C GLU A 73 33.37 -0.98 2.20
N ALA A 74 34.04 -1.50 1.17
CA ALA A 74 34.27 -2.95 1.04
C ALA A 74 35.27 -3.44 2.11
N ILE A 75 34.99 -4.60 2.68
CA ILE A 75 35.89 -5.28 3.61
C ILE A 75 36.83 -6.18 2.80
N GLY A 76 38.11 -5.81 2.75
CA GLY A 76 39.11 -6.54 1.97
C GLY A 76 39.10 -6.16 0.47
N SER A 77 39.52 -7.10 -0.39
CA SER A 77 39.72 -6.84 -1.82
C SER A 77 38.50 -7.18 -2.69
N GLN A 78 37.55 -7.97 -2.20
CA GLN A 78 36.35 -8.35 -2.94
C GLN A 78 35.33 -7.21 -2.96
N ARG A 79 34.68 -7.02 -4.11
CA ARG A 79 33.64 -6.01 -4.34
C ARG A 79 32.50 -6.60 -5.15
N GLY A 80 31.33 -5.97 -5.07
CA GLY A 80 30.17 -6.36 -5.87
C GLY A 80 29.27 -7.39 -5.19
N PRO A 81 28.42 -8.10 -5.97
CA PRO A 81 27.40 -9.02 -5.47
C PRO A 81 27.93 -10.00 -4.41
N GLY A 82 27.27 -10.07 -3.26
CA GLY A 82 27.58 -11.00 -2.17
C GLY A 82 28.77 -10.62 -1.28
N ALA A 83 29.62 -9.67 -1.69
CA ALA A 83 30.78 -9.21 -0.93
C ALA A 83 30.39 -8.44 0.35
N GLU A 84 31.30 -8.40 1.31
CA GLU A 84 31.11 -7.81 2.64
C GLU A 84 31.51 -6.33 2.66
N TYR A 85 30.71 -5.52 3.35
CA TYR A 85 30.89 -4.07 3.46
C TYR A 85 30.63 -3.59 4.88
N GLU A 86 31.26 -2.47 5.25
CA GLU A 86 30.90 -1.68 6.42
C GLU A 86 30.07 -0.47 5.99
N LEU A 87 28.91 -0.30 6.62
CA LEU A 87 27.98 0.78 6.36
C LEU A 87 28.09 1.86 7.43
N THR A 88 28.30 3.11 7.00
CA THR A 88 28.38 4.28 7.89
C THR A 88 27.40 5.35 7.44
N GLY A 89 26.51 5.79 8.34
CA GLY A 89 25.48 6.77 8.05
C GLY A 89 24.28 6.67 8.98
N HIS A 90 23.09 7.02 8.49
CA HIS A 90 21.84 6.98 9.28
C HIS A 90 20.65 6.57 8.43
N LYS A 91 19.63 6.03 9.09
CA LYS A 91 18.29 5.86 8.52
C LYS A 91 17.26 6.54 9.41
N TRP A 92 16.48 7.41 8.78
CA TRP A 92 15.55 8.29 9.49
C TRP A 92 14.28 7.56 9.90
N PHE A 93 13.85 6.56 9.13
CA PHE A 93 12.76 5.66 9.51
C PHE A 93 13.24 4.22 9.34
N CYS A 94 13.34 3.50 10.46
CA CYS A 94 13.57 2.07 10.52
C CYS A 94 12.46 1.43 11.38
N SER A 95 11.43 0.92 10.72
CA SER A 95 10.32 0.21 11.38
C SER A 95 10.73 -1.20 11.78
N ALA A 96 10.11 -1.72 12.83
CA ALA A 96 10.46 -2.99 13.45
C ALA A 96 11.98 -3.12 13.71
N PRO A 97 12.58 -2.24 14.55
CA PRO A 97 14.03 -2.29 14.84
C PRO A 97 14.47 -3.59 15.52
N MET A 98 13.52 -4.40 15.99
CA MET A 98 13.77 -5.74 16.50
C MET A 98 13.94 -6.80 15.41
N SER A 99 13.83 -6.45 14.12
CA SER A 99 14.04 -7.39 13.02
C SER A 99 15.42 -8.03 13.06
N ASP A 100 15.52 -9.25 12.53
CA ASP A 100 16.75 -10.04 12.56
C ASP A 100 17.74 -9.58 11.49
N ALA A 101 17.24 -8.94 10.44
CA ALA A 101 18.03 -8.27 9.42
C ALA A 101 17.24 -7.13 8.76
N PHE A 102 17.95 -6.31 7.98
CA PHE A 102 17.37 -5.21 7.22
C PHE A 102 17.93 -5.21 5.80
N LEU A 103 17.07 -4.93 4.81
CA LEU A 103 17.52 -4.47 3.50
C LEU A 103 17.77 -2.96 3.57
N VAL A 104 18.99 -2.54 3.23
CA VAL A 104 19.50 -1.17 3.39
C VAL A 104 20.04 -0.66 2.07
N LEU A 105 19.73 0.60 1.73
CA LEU A 105 20.34 1.28 0.59
C LEU A 105 21.51 2.15 1.06
N ALA A 106 22.69 1.98 0.45
CA ALA A 106 23.88 2.78 0.73
C ALA A 106 24.67 3.07 -0.55
N GLN A 107 25.44 4.15 -0.54
CA GLN A 107 26.27 4.58 -1.65
C GLN A 107 27.59 3.81 -1.66
N THR A 108 27.95 3.30 -2.83
CA THR A 108 29.32 2.87 -3.13
C THR A 108 29.95 3.85 -4.13
N GLU A 109 31.19 3.58 -4.54
CA GLU A 109 31.87 4.34 -5.61
C GLU A 109 31.10 4.31 -6.95
N ARG A 110 30.31 3.24 -7.21
CA ARG A 110 29.51 3.08 -8.44
C ARG A 110 28.04 3.47 -8.27
N GLY A 111 27.68 4.02 -7.11
CA GLY A 111 26.36 4.58 -6.81
C GLY A 111 25.53 3.74 -5.83
N LEU A 112 24.22 4.03 -5.79
CA LEU A 112 23.33 3.48 -4.78
C LEU A 112 23.13 1.97 -4.97
N SER A 113 23.49 1.20 -3.95
CA SER A 113 23.47 -0.27 -3.93
C SER A 113 22.58 -0.78 -2.79
N CYS A 114 22.15 -2.04 -2.90
CA CYS A 114 21.34 -2.72 -1.89
C CYS A 114 22.22 -3.64 -1.04
N PHE A 115 21.97 -3.67 0.27
CA PHE A 115 22.72 -4.47 1.22
C PHE A 115 21.77 -5.22 2.16
N PHE A 116 22.13 -6.46 2.46
CA PHE A 116 21.53 -7.25 3.51
C PHE A 116 22.36 -7.09 4.79
N MET A 117 21.76 -6.46 5.81
CA MET A 117 22.41 -6.10 7.07
C MET A 117 21.76 -6.84 8.24
N PRO A 118 22.31 -7.99 8.70
CA PRO A 118 21.79 -8.68 9.87
C PRO A 118 22.10 -7.94 11.16
N ARG A 119 21.30 -8.20 12.20
CA ARG A 119 21.48 -7.60 13.53
C ARG A 119 22.67 -8.16 14.31
N TRP A 120 23.19 -9.30 13.89
CA TRP A 120 24.32 -10.00 14.50
C TRP A 120 25.42 -10.20 13.46
N LEU A 121 26.67 -10.09 13.91
CA LEU A 121 27.86 -10.41 13.12
C LEU A 121 28.04 -11.94 13.02
N PRO A 122 28.82 -12.43 12.04
CA PRO A 122 29.11 -13.86 11.91
C PRO A 122 29.76 -14.50 13.15
N ASP A 123 30.47 -13.72 13.96
CA ASP A 123 31.10 -14.15 15.22
C ASP A 123 30.12 -14.25 16.41
N GLY A 124 28.83 -13.94 16.19
CA GLY A 124 27.79 -13.97 17.22
C GLY A 124 27.72 -12.72 18.09
N THR A 125 28.55 -11.70 17.84
CA THR A 125 28.43 -10.39 18.50
C THR A 125 27.39 -9.50 17.81
N ARG A 126 26.96 -8.42 18.48
CA ARG A 126 25.94 -7.51 17.92
C ARG A 126 26.53 -6.67 16.81
N ASN A 127 25.80 -6.52 15.71
CA ASN A 127 26.15 -5.58 14.66
C ASN A 127 25.99 -4.13 15.16
N ARG A 128 26.69 -3.20 14.52
CA ARG A 128 26.86 -1.80 14.95
C ARG A 128 25.69 -0.92 14.50
N ILE A 129 24.48 -1.27 14.94
CA ILE A 129 23.22 -0.56 14.68
C ILE A 129 22.81 0.18 15.95
N HIS A 130 22.86 1.51 15.92
CA HIS A 130 22.62 2.37 17.08
C HIS A 130 21.23 3.00 16.99
N ILE A 131 20.29 2.50 17.80
CA ILE A 131 18.94 3.09 17.90
C ILE A 131 19.04 4.39 18.71
N GLN A 132 18.72 5.52 18.09
CA GLN A 132 18.79 6.84 18.71
C GLN A 132 17.51 7.16 19.49
N ARG A 133 16.36 6.95 18.84
CA ARG A 133 15.04 7.16 19.44
C ARG A 133 13.97 6.39 18.70
N LEU A 134 12.83 6.21 19.37
CA LEU A 134 11.57 5.81 18.74
C LEU A 134 10.78 7.05 18.29
N LYS A 135 10.01 6.89 17.22
CA LYS A 135 9.11 7.93 16.71
C LYS A 135 7.86 7.99 17.59
N ASP A 136 7.47 9.19 18.00
CA ASP A 136 6.11 9.45 18.48
C ASP A 136 5.20 9.67 17.26
N LYS A 137 4.39 8.66 16.94
CA LYS A 137 3.58 8.61 15.72
C LYS A 137 2.11 8.91 16.01
N LEU A 138 1.44 9.56 15.04
CA LEU A 138 -0.01 9.79 15.03
C LEU A 138 -0.79 8.47 15.16
N GLY A 139 -0.55 7.54 14.24
CA GLY A 139 -1.09 6.18 14.23
C GLY A 139 0.02 5.14 14.23
N ASN A 140 -0.31 3.87 13.98
CA ASN A 140 0.63 2.76 13.85
C ASN A 140 1.53 2.58 15.09
N ARG A 141 1.03 2.99 16.26
CA ARG A 141 1.80 3.13 17.51
C ARG A 141 2.24 1.79 18.10
N SER A 142 1.54 0.71 17.76
CA SER A 142 1.91 -0.68 18.11
C SER A 142 3.19 -1.15 17.40
N ASN A 143 3.52 -0.58 16.25
CA ASN A 143 4.75 -0.85 15.52
C ASN A 143 5.83 0.17 15.90
N ALA A 144 6.93 -0.29 16.49
CA ALA A 144 8.06 0.58 16.77
C ALA A 144 8.71 1.05 15.46
N SER A 145 8.81 2.36 15.27
CA SER A 145 9.63 2.97 14.22
C SER A 145 10.74 3.76 14.88
N SER A 146 11.97 3.57 14.43
CA SER A 146 13.18 4.13 15.04
C SER A 146 13.94 5.05 14.08
N GLU A 147 14.79 5.88 14.68
CA GLU A 147 15.97 6.44 14.02
C GLU A 147 17.17 5.56 14.37
N ILE A 148 17.94 5.19 13.36
CA ILE A 148 19.16 4.42 13.55
C ILE A 148 20.36 5.13 12.93
N GLU A 149 21.51 4.95 13.56
CA GLU A 149 22.83 5.25 13.00
C GLU A 149 23.61 3.96 12.81
N LEU A 150 24.40 3.92 11.76
CA LEU A 150 25.25 2.79 11.38
C LEU A 150 26.69 3.24 11.57
N HIS A 151 27.42 2.57 12.46
CA HIS A 151 28.81 2.90 12.78
C HIS A 151 29.69 1.76 12.25
N GLY A 152 29.95 1.77 10.94
CA GLY A 152 30.60 0.66 10.25
C GLY A 152 29.80 -0.64 10.37
N ALA A 153 28.47 -0.62 10.26
CA ALA A 153 27.66 -1.84 10.39
C ALA A 153 27.97 -2.83 9.26
N TRP A 154 28.25 -4.10 9.61
CA TRP A 154 28.56 -5.12 8.61
C TRP A 154 27.31 -5.47 7.79
N ALA A 155 27.46 -5.56 6.47
CA ALA A 155 26.40 -6.00 5.57
C ALA A 155 26.98 -6.69 4.33
N ARG A 156 26.14 -7.41 3.60
CA ARG A 156 26.51 -8.05 2.33
C ARG A 156 25.74 -7.44 1.17
N MET A 157 26.40 -7.19 0.05
CA MET A 157 25.74 -6.63 -1.13
C MET A 157 24.71 -7.61 -1.71
N VAL A 158 23.56 -7.08 -2.12
CA VAL A 158 22.49 -7.83 -2.80
C VAL A 158 22.33 -7.32 -4.22
N GLY A 159 22.62 -8.17 -5.20
CA GLY A 159 22.59 -7.82 -6.61
C GLY A 159 23.72 -6.87 -7.03
N GLU A 160 23.58 -6.29 -8.21
CA GLU A 160 24.64 -5.50 -8.85
C GLU A 160 24.92 -4.14 -8.15
N GLU A 161 26.19 -3.79 -8.07
CA GLU A 161 26.64 -2.50 -7.55
C GLU A 161 26.08 -1.33 -8.38
N GLY A 162 25.58 -0.29 -7.72
CA GLY A 162 24.92 0.86 -8.35
C GLY A 162 23.50 0.57 -8.85
N ARG A 163 22.99 -0.66 -8.66
CA ARG A 163 21.65 -1.10 -9.09
C ARG A 163 20.71 -1.36 -7.92
N GLY A 164 20.92 -0.70 -6.78
CA GLY A 164 20.13 -0.91 -5.56
C GLY A 164 18.62 -0.70 -5.73
N VAL A 165 18.18 0.35 -6.45
CA VAL A 165 16.74 0.56 -6.74
C VAL A 165 16.14 -0.56 -7.61
N PRO A 166 16.75 -0.92 -8.76
CA PRO A 166 16.34 -2.11 -9.51
C PRO A 166 16.28 -3.40 -8.67
N THR A 167 17.24 -3.66 -7.80
CA THR A 167 17.27 -4.86 -6.93
C THR A 167 16.03 -4.98 -6.06
N ILE A 168 15.48 -3.87 -5.56
CA ILE A 168 14.36 -3.89 -4.61
C ILE A 168 13.01 -3.58 -5.24
N ILE A 169 12.90 -3.43 -6.55
CA ILE A 169 11.66 -2.92 -7.17
C ILE A 169 10.48 -3.88 -6.98
N GLU A 170 10.73 -5.20 -7.03
CA GLU A 170 9.72 -6.22 -6.79
C GLU A 170 9.26 -6.22 -5.32
N MET A 171 10.21 -6.10 -4.38
CA MET A 171 9.93 -5.89 -2.96
C MET A 171 9.02 -4.68 -2.75
N VAL A 172 9.39 -3.52 -3.30
CA VAL A 172 8.59 -2.29 -3.20
C VAL A 172 7.18 -2.51 -3.76
N ASN A 173 7.03 -3.19 -4.90
CA ASN A 173 5.71 -3.48 -5.47
C ASN A 173 4.83 -4.34 -4.54
N HIS A 174 5.38 -5.40 -3.93
CA HIS A 174 4.65 -6.19 -2.92
C HIS A 174 4.23 -5.35 -1.71
N THR A 175 5.09 -4.45 -1.21
CA THR A 175 4.69 -3.55 -0.13
C THR A 175 3.58 -2.58 -0.52
N ARG A 176 3.54 -2.15 -1.79
CA ARG A 176 2.48 -1.29 -2.33
C ARG A 176 1.15 -2.04 -2.47
N LEU A 177 1.19 -3.33 -2.82
CA LEU A 177 0.01 -4.21 -2.75
C LEU A 177 -0.52 -4.26 -1.31
N ASP A 178 0.34 -4.50 -0.32
CA ASP A 178 -0.06 -4.57 1.08
C ASP A 178 -0.62 -3.24 1.61
N CYS A 179 -0.15 -2.10 1.10
CA CYS A 179 -0.77 -0.80 1.39
C CYS A 179 -2.23 -0.74 0.93
N VAL A 180 -2.53 -1.28 -0.25
CA VAL A 180 -3.91 -1.37 -0.77
C VAL A 180 -4.72 -2.31 0.11
N ILE A 181 -4.19 -3.50 0.42
CA ILE A 181 -4.86 -4.49 1.29
C ILE A 181 -5.19 -3.90 2.66
N GLY A 182 -4.21 -3.27 3.31
CA GLY A 182 -4.38 -2.65 4.63
C GLY A 182 -5.38 -1.50 4.61
N SER A 183 -5.36 -0.66 3.59
CA SER A 183 -6.29 0.46 3.45
C SER A 183 -7.72 -0.01 3.16
N SER A 184 -7.91 -0.96 2.25
CA SER A 184 -9.21 -1.56 1.96
C SER A 184 -9.80 -2.24 3.20
N SER A 185 -8.98 -2.97 3.96
CA SER A 185 -9.41 -3.60 5.21
C SER A 185 -9.80 -2.58 6.28
N GLY A 186 -9.05 -1.48 6.41
CA GLY A 186 -9.37 -0.38 7.32
C GLY A 186 -10.67 0.34 6.95
N ILE A 187 -10.89 0.59 5.66
CA ILE A 187 -12.15 1.14 5.13
C ILE A 187 -13.31 0.20 5.47
N ARG A 188 -13.18 -1.10 5.15
CA ARG A 188 -14.24 -2.10 5.41
C ARG A 188 -14.60 -2.16 6.89
N GLN A 189 -13.60 -2.16 7.78
CA GLN A 189 -13.84 -2.19 9.22
C GLN A 189 -14.58 -0.92 9.69
N ALA A 190 -14.17 0.26 9.23
CA ALA A 190 -14.81 1.53 9.59
C ALA A 190 -16.28 1.57 9.15
N VAL A 191 -16.56 1.15 7.91
CA VAL A 191 -17.94 1.10 7.37
C VAL A 191 -18.78 0.06 8.09
N ALA A 192 -18.20 -1.08 8.49
CA ALA A 192 -18.91 -2.07 9.31
C ALA A 192 -19.33 -1.51 10.68
N GLN A 193 -18.47 -0.71 11.32
CA GLN A 193 -18.83 -0.03 12.58
C GLN A 193 -19.95 0.99 12.37
N ALA A 194 -19.86 1.81 11.31
CA ALA A 194 -20.86 2.83 10.99
C ALA A 194 -22.24 2.22 10.67
N THR A 195 -22.29 1.23 9.77
CA THR A 195 -23.56 0.58 9.38
C THR A 195 -24.19 -0.16 10.55
N HIS A 196 -23.39 -0.88 11.36
CA HIS A 196 -23.89 -1.53 12.56
C HIS A 196 -24.44 -0.51 13.57
N HIS A 197 -23.70 0.57 13.86
CA HIS A 197 -24.16 1.61 14.79
C HIS A 197 -25.49 2.22 14.33
N CYS A 198 -25.58 2.60 13.06
CA CYS A 198 -26.77 3.24 12.52
C CYS A 198 -27.98 2.29 12.43
N ALA A 199 -27.75 0.98 12.34
CA ALA A 199 -28.82 -0.02 12.39
C ALA A 199 -29.47 -0.18 13.77
N HIS A 200 -28.81 0.26 14.84
CA HIS A 200 -29.32 0.11 16.22
C HIS A 200 -29.58 1.44 16.93
N ARG A 201 -28.92 2.53 16.51
CA ARG A 201 -29.11 3.84 17.11
C ARG A 201 -30.38 4.49 16.59
N ALA A 202 -31.25 4.95 17.50
CA ALA A 202 -32.40 5.77 17.17
C ALA A 202 -32.15 7.26 17.42
N ALA A 203 -32.70 8.11 16.55
CA ALA A 203 -32.79 9.55 16.72
C ALA A 203 -34.03 10.07 15.98
N PHE A 204 -34.68 11.11 16.53
CA PHE A 204 -35.88 11.71 15.94
C PHE A 204 -36.98 10.69 15.58
N GLY A 205 -37.18 9.70 16.45
CA GLY A 205 -38.27 8.73 16.33
C GLY A 205 -38.05 7.57 15.36
N LYS A 206 -36.86 7.43 14.75
CA LYS A 206 -36.51 6.30 13.86
C LYS A 206 -35.08 5.83 14.09
N LEU A 207 -34.74 4.63 13.62
CA LEU A 207 -33.34 4.22 13.53
C LEU A 207 -32.59 5.13 12.56
N LEU A 208 -31.30 5.35 12.79
CA LEU A 208 -30.49 6.18 11.91
C LEU A 208 -30.42 5.60 10.50
N VAL A 209 -30.34 4.27 10.37
CA VAL A 209 -30.44 3.59 9.08
C VAL A 209 -31.78 3.82 8.37
N ASP A 210 -32.82 4.33 9.06
CA ASP A 210 -34.11 4.67 8.45
C ASP A 210 -34.26 6.14 8.09
N GLN A 211 -33.30 6.97 8.46
CA GLN A 211 -33.29 8.39 8.09
C GLN A 211 -32.78 8.54 6.64
N PRO A 212 -33.54 9.18 5.72
CA PRO A 212 -33.18 9.21 4.30
C PRO A 212 -31.78 9.75 4.00
N LEU A 213 -31.36 10.82 4.69
CA LEU A 213 -30.03 11.39 4.49
C LEU A 213 -28.91 10.47 5.00
N MET A 214 -29.11 9.82 6.16
CA MET A 214 -28.15 8.87 6.69
C MET A 214 -28.05 7.62 5.80
N ARG A 215 -29.15 7.14 5.23
CA ARG A 215 -29.12 6.06 4.22
C ARG A 215 -28.24 6.43 3.04
N ASN A 216 -28.33 7.67 2.56
CA ASN A 216 -27.48 8.13 1.46
C ASN A 216 -25.99 8.09 1.86
N VAL A 217 -25.63 8.67 3.01
CA VAL A 217 -24.25 8.65 3.53
C VAL A 217 -23.73 7.22 3.69
N LEU A 218 -24.49 6.34 4.35
CA LEU A 218 -24.09 4.95 4.57
C LEU A 218 -23.91 4.19 3.26
N ALA A 219 -24.84 4.33 2.31
CA ALA A 219 -24.73 3.70 1.00
C ALA A 219 -23.46 4.20 0.27
N ASP A 220 -23.16 5.50 0.35
CA ASP A 220 -21.99 6.09 -0.29
C ASP A 220 -20.66 5.54 0.29
N LEU A 221 -20.60 5.38 1.61
CA LEU A 221 -19.49 4.72 2.30
C LEU A 221 -19.36 3.24 1.91
N CYS A 222 -20.48 2.53 1.81
CA CYS A 222 -20.51 1.14 1.36
C CYS A 222 -20.00 0.98 -0.08
N LEU A 223 -20.32 1.92 -0.98
CA LEU A 223 -19.79 1.93 -2.34
C LEU A 223 -18.26 2.07 -2.37
N GLU A 224 -17.67 2.95 -1.54
CA GLU A 224 -16.21 3.04 -1.42
C GLU A 224 -15.59 1.74 -0.89
N ALA A 225 -16.22 1.10 0.10
CA ALA A 225 -15.75 -0.18 0.66
C ALA A 225 -15.82 -1.33 -0.35
N GLU A 226 -16.91 -1.45 -1.10
CA GLU A 226 -17.07 -2.44 -2.19
C GLU A 226 -16.02 -2.20 -3.28
N ALA A 227 -15.86 -0.95 -3.74
CA ALA A 227 -14.89 -0.58 -4.77
C ALA A 227 -13.44 -0.86 -4.33
N ALA A 228 -13.07 -0.47 -3.10
CA ALA A 228 -11.74 -0.73 -2.55
C ALA A 228 -11.46 -2.23 -2.37
N THR A 229 -12.47 -3.01 -1.99
CA THR A 229 -12.37 -4.48 -1.85
C THR A 229 -12.20 -5.15 -3.21
N ALA A 230 -13.00 -4.79 -4.21
CA ALA A 230 -12.88 -5.31 -5.56
C ALA A 230 -11.50 -4.99 -6.17
N THR A 231 -11.02 -3.75 -6.02
CA THR A 231 -9.67 -3.35 -6.44
C THR A 231 -8.58 -4.17 -5.75
N MET A 232 -8.67 -4.33 -4.43
CA MET A 232 -7.72 -5.12 -3.64
C MET A 232 -7.66 -6.57 -4.15
N MET A 233 -8.81 -7.24 -4.29
CA MET A 233 -8.87 -8.64 -4.72
C MET A 233 -8.38 -8.81 -6.15
N ARG A 234 -8.75 -7.91 -7.07
CA ARG A 234 -8.25 -7.96 -8.46
C ARG A 234 -6.74 -7.74 -8.52
N LEU A 235 -6.21 -6.83 -7.70
CA LEU A 235 -4.79 -6.55 -7.66
C LEU A 235 -4.02 -7.74 -7.09
N ALA A 236 -4.49 -8.37 -5.99
CA ALA A 236 -3.90 -9.60 -5.47
C ALA A 236 -3.85 -10.70 -6.53
N ARG A 237 -4.97 -10.94 -7.23
CA ARG A 237 -5.00 -11.86 -8.38
C ARG A 237 -3.99 -11.49 -9.46
N ALA A 238 -3.77 -10.21 -9.74
CA ALA A 238 -2.77 -9.77 -10.73
C ALA A 238 -1.33 -10.16 -10.34
N TYR A 239 -1.03 -10.26 -9.04
CA TYR A 239 0.26 -10.78 -8.57
C TYR A 239 0.35 -12.30 -8.73
N ASP A 240 -0.73 -13.04 -8.44
CA ASP A 240 -0.78 -14.49 -8.70
C ASP A 240 -0.61 -14.80 -10.20
N ASP A 241 -1.35 -14.09 -11.06
CA ASP A 241 -1.27 -14.22 -12.51
C ASP A 241 0.15 -13.86 -13.01
N ALA A 242 0.79 -12.81 -12.46
CA ALA A 242 2.14 -12.39 -12.83
C ALA A 242 3.25 -13.33 -12.34
N ALA A 243 3.01 -14.07 -11.26
CA ALA A 243 3.90 -15.13 -10.80
C ALA A 243 3.80 -16.38 -11.69
N ALA A 244 2.62 -16.63 -12.27
CA ALA A 244 2.38 -17.75 -13.17
C ALA A 244 2.73 -17.45 -14.64
N ASP A 245 2.53 -16.22 -15.10
CA ASP A 245 2.77 -15.76 -16.47
C ASP A 245 3.29 -14.32 -16.49
N GLU A 246 4.55 -14.16 -16.88
CA GLU A 246 5.22 -12.86 -16.96
C GLU A 246 4.56 -11.89 -17.94
N SER A 247 3.81 -12.39 -18.93
CA SER A 247 3.10 -11.56 -19.91
C SER A 247 2.05 -10.65 -19.26
N THR A 248 1.61 -10.98 -18.04
CA THR A 248 0.62 -10.20 -17.27
C THR A 248 1.24 -9.13 -16.38
N ARG A 249 2.58 -9.13 -16.18
CA ARG A 249 3.30 -8.13 -15.37
C ARG A 249 3.05 -6.67 -15.77
N PRO A 250 2.89 -6.30 -17.06
CA PRO A 250 2.60 -4.92 -17.46
C PRO A 250 1.31 -4.37 -16.81
N PHE A 251 0.26 -5.19 -16.73
CA PHE A 251 -0.97 -4.82 -16.04
C PHE A 251 -0.71 -4.61 -14.55
N THR A 252 -0.10 -5.59 -13.89
CA THR A 252 0.17 -5.58 -12.43
C THR A 252 0.97 -4.35 -12.01
N ARG A 253 1.98 -3.96 -12.80
CA ARG A 253 2.79 -2.77 -12.55
C ARG A 253 1.95 -1.50 -12.53
N LEU A 254 1.15 -1.26 -13.56
CA LEU A 254 0.35 -0.03 -13.67
C LEU A 254 -0.79 -0.02 -12.65
N ALA A 255 -1.51 -1.14 -12.53
CA ALA A 255 -2.62 -1.30 -11.59
C ALA A 255 -2.17 -1.10 -10.14
N THR A 256 -0.97 -1.53 -9.76
CA THR A 256 -0.43 -1.33 -8.40
C THR A 256 -0.31 0.16 -8.07
N ALA A 257 0.30 0.96 -8.94
CA ALA A 257 0.51 2.38 -8.67
C ALA A 257 -0.80 3.18 -8.68
N VAL A 258 -1.71 2.89 -9.63
CA VAL A 258 -3.06 3.49 -9.68
C VAL A 258 -3.86 3.16 -8.42
N SER A 259 -3.88 1.88 -8.02
CA SER A 259 -4.67 1.41 -6.87
C SER A 259 -4.11 1.92 -5.55
N LYS A 260 -2.78 1.90 -5.36
CA LYS A 260 -2.16 2.45 -4.15
C LYS A 260 -2.45 3.93 -4.01
N TYR A 261 -2.31 4.71 -5.10
CA TYR A 261 -2.64 6.13 -5.07
C TYR A 261 -4.07 6.33 -4.58
N TRP A 262 -5.04 5.70 -5.23
CA TRP A 262 -6.44 6.01 -5.01
C TRP A 262 -6.97 5.46 -3.69
N VAL A 263 -6.85 4.16 -3.46
CA VAL A 263 -7.42 3.49 -2.28
C VAL A 263 -6.82 4.07 -0.99
N CYS A 264 -5.49 4.20 -0.93
CA CYS A 264 -4.83 4.70 0.28
C CYS A 264 -5.09 6.20 0.48
N LYS A 265 -5.32 6.98 -0.59
CA LYS A 265 -5.65 8.41 -0.47
C LYS A 265 -7.09 8.65 -0.03
N ARG A 266 -8.02 7.76 -0.40
CA ARG A 266 -9.44 7.82 0.00
C ARG A 266 -9.67 7.40 1.44
N ALA A 267 -8.88 6.45 1.95
CA ALA A 267 -9.09 5.87 3.28
C ALA A 267 -9.31 6.89 4.42
N PRO A 268 -8.51 7.97 4.59
CA PRO A 268 -8.74 8.93 5.68
C PRO A 268 -10.11 9.61 5.63
N SER A 269 -10.59 9.97 4.43
CA SER A 269 -11.89 10.62 4.26
C SER A 269 -13.04 9.65 4.56
N VAL A 270 -12.96 8.42 4.04
CA VAL A 270 -13.99 7.40 4.29
C VAL A 270 -14.08 7.03 5.77
N VAL A 271 -12.92 6.84 6.42
CA VAL A 271 -12.86 6.51 7.85
C VAL A 271 -13.31 7.70 8.71
N GLY A 272 -13.01 8.93 8.29
CA GLY A 272 -13.47 10.15 8.98
C GLY A 272 -14.99 10.30 8.98
N GLU A 273 -15.62 10.11 7.83
CA GLU A 273 -17.09 10.13 7.73
C GLU A 273 -17.73 8.96 8.48
N ALA A 274 -17.17 7.75 8.36
CA ALA A 274 -17.66 6.60 9.12
C ALA A 274 -17.56 6.81 10.64
N LEU A 275 -16.52 7.51 11.11
CA LEU A 275 -16.38 7.93 12.51
C LEU A 275 -17.51 8.89 12.89
N GLU A 276 -17.82 9.87 12.04
CA GLU A 276 -18.89 10.85 12.27
C GLU A 276 -20.27 10.19 12.38
N CYS A 277 -20.53 9.08 11.67
CA CYS A 277 -21.76 8.30 11.82
C CYS A 277 -22.01 7.78 13.25
N LEU A 278 -20.96 7.62 14.06
CA LEU A 278 -21.07 7.21 15.48
C LEU A 278 -21.26 8.42 16.43
N GLY A 279 -21.19 9.65 15.90
CA GLY A 279 -21.23 10.89 16.67
C GLY A 279 -20.10 10.97 17.71
N GLY A 280 -20.38 11.57 18.87
CA GLY A 280 -19.39 11.75 19.93
C GLY A 280 -18.75 10.45 20.42
N ALA A 281 -19.46 9.32 20.36
CA ALA A 281 -18.91 8.01 20.72
C ALA A 281 -17.82 7.53 19.74
N GLY A 282 -17.87 7.96 18.48
CA GLY A 282 -16.81 7.69 17.49
C GLY A 282 -15.53 8.48 17.75
N TYR A 283 -15.60 9.59 18.51
CA TYR A 283 -14.45 10.48 18.74
C TYR A 283 -13.66 10.15 20.01
N VAL A 284 -14.07 9.13 20.77
CA VAL A 284 -13.38 8.68 21.99
C VAL A 284 -12.59 7.39 21.73
N GLU A 285 -11.39 7.28 22.34
CA GLU A 285 -10.41 6.21 22.08
C GLU A 285 -10.84 4.83 22.61
N GLU A 286 -11.87 4.79 23.48
CA GLU A 286 -12.55 3.55 23.88
C GLU A 286 -13.30 2.91 22.70
N SER A 287 -13.69 3.72 21.71
CA SER A 287 -14.13 3.20 20.42
C SER A 287 -12.92 2.86 19.55
N MET A 288 -13.09 1.92 18.59
CA MET A 288 -12.01 1.61 17.66
C MET A 288 -11.77 2.68 16.59
N MET A 289 -12.67 3.67 16.47
CA MET A 289 -12.69 4.60 15.34
C MET A 289 -11.51 5.58 15.32
N PRO A 290 -11.10 6.23 16.43
CA PRO A 290 -9.94 7.12 16.42
C PRO A 290 -8.66 6.38 16.03
N ARG A 291 -8.50 5.12 16.46
CA ARG A 291 -7.37 4.29 16.04
C ARG A 291 -7.39 4.03 14.54
N LEU A 292 -8.54 3.68 13.95
CA LEU A 292 -8.66 3.51 12.48
C LEU A 292 -8.36 4.82 11.74
N TYR A 293 -8.88 5.94 12.22
CA TYR A 293 -8.66 7.25 11.62
C TYR A 293 -7.19 7.68 11.66
N ARG A 294 -6.53 7.51 12.81
CA ARG A 294 -5.09 7.81 12.98
C ARG A 294 -4.20 6.89 12.14
N GLU A 295 -4.64 5.67 11.84
CA GLU A 295 -3.93 4.72 10.98
C GLU A 295 -4.04 5.05 9.49
N ALA A 296 -5.23 5.46 9.03
CA ALA A 296 -5.59 5.56 7.62
C ALA A 296 -4.61 6.37 6.74
N PRO A 297 -4.00 7.49 7.18
CA PRO A 297 -3.08 8.25 6.36
C PRO A 297 -1.76 7.52 6.05
N LEU A 298 -1.34 6.56 6.90
CA LEU A 298 -0.01 5.97 6.83
C LEU A 298 0.27 5.29 5.49
N ASN A 299 -0.64 4.45 5.01
CA ASN A 299 -0.44 3.70 3.75
C ASN A 299 -0.39 4.62 2.51
N SER A 300 -0.92 5.84 2.62
CA SER A 300 -0.77 6.87 1.58
C SER A 300 0.59 7.56 1.59
N ILE A 301 1.30 7.51 2.72
CA ILE A 301 2.61 8.14 2.94
C ILE A 301 3.75 7.13 2.73
N TRP A 302 3.61 5.94 3.32
CA TRP A 302 4.61 4.88 3.29
C TRP A 302 4.78 4.31 1.88
N GLU A 303 6.02 3.93 1.54
CA GLU A 303 6.43 3.35 0.25
C GLU A 303 5.90 4.10 -0.99
N GLY A 304 6.23 5.39 -1.03
CA GLY A 304 5.93 6.29 -2.14
C GLY A 304 4.58 7.00 -1.97
N SER A 305 4.65 8.30 -1.69
CA SER A 305 3.48 9.14 -1.49
C SER A 305 2.67 9.33 -2.78
N GLY A 306 1.48 9.93 -2.67
CA GLY A 306 0.56 10.07 -3.81
C GLY A 306 1.18 10.69 -5.08
N ASN A 307 2.05 11.71 -4.96
CA ASN A 307 2.74 12.27 -6.13
C ASN A 307 3.69 11.26 -6.78
N VAL A 308 4.43 10.52 -5.97
CA VAL A 308 5.36 9.48 -6.45
C VAL A 308 4.59 8.42 -7.22
N MET A 309 3.42 7.99 -6.72
CA MET A 309 2.58 7.02 -7.43
C MET A 309 2.08 7.56 -8.77
N CYS A 310 1.59 8.80 -8.80
CA CYS A 310 1.11 9.38 -10.06
C CYS A 310 2.22 9.54 -11.09
N LEU A 311 3.41 9.99 -10.68
CA LEU A 311 4.56 10.11 -11.58
C LEU A 311 5.08 8.74 -12.02
N ASP A 312 4.97 7.71 -11.19
CA ASP A 312 5.34 6.33 -11.57
C ASP A 312 4.37 5.76 -12.62
N VAL A 313 3.07 6.06 -12.52
CA VAL A 313 2.09 5.73 -13.57
C VAL A 313 2.48 6.38 -14.90
N LEU A 314 2.74 7.69 -14.90
CA LEU A 314 3.14 8.40 -16.12
C LEU A 314 4.45 7.87 -16.70
N ARG A 315 5.43 7.58 -15.84
CA ARG A 315 6.71 7.00 -16.24
C ARG A 315 6.53 5.60 -16.85
N ALA A 316 5.68 4.77 -16.25
CA ALA A 316 5.38 3.43 -16.78
C ALA A 316 4.73 3.54 -18.16
N MET A 317 3.72 4.41 -18.32
CA MET A 317 3.07 4.61 -19.62
C MET A 317 4.01 5.17 -20.70
N GLY A 318 4.92 6.08 -20.33
CA GLY A 318 5.87 6.68 -21.27
C GLY A 318 7.03 5.76 -21.68
N ARG A 319 7.46 4.84 -20.80
CA ARG A 319 8.59 3.92 -21.07
C ARG A 319 8.17 2.51 -21.48
N SER A 320 6.97 2.10 -21.10
CA SER A 320 6.39 0.77 -21.31
C SER A 320 4.93 0.91 -21.77
N PRO A 321 4.69 1.33 -23.03
CA PRO A 321 3.33 1.51 -23.56
C PRO A 321 2.42 0.30 -23.37
N GLU A 322 2.98 -0.91 -23.40
CA GLU A 322 2.31 -2.19 -23.15
C GLU A 322 1.62 -2.25 -21.79
N SER A 323 2.11 -1.52 -20.78
CA SER A 323 1.47 -1.42 -19.46
C SER A 323 0.14 -0.65 -19.55
N GLY A 324 0.11 0.42 -20.35
CA GLY A 324 -1.10 1.20 -20.62
C GLY A 324 -2.11 0.38 -21.41
N GLU A 325 -1.67 -0.32 -22.46
CA GLU A 325 -2.51 -1.20 -23.27
C GLU A 325 -3.14 -2.32 -22.42
N ALA A 326 -2.34 -2.99 -21.59
CA ALA A 326 -2.82 -4.06 -20.70
C ALA A 326 -3.86 -3.54 -19.68
N PHE A 327 -3.63 -2.37 -19.09
CA PHE A 327 -4.60 -1.74 -18.19
C PHE A 327 -5.92 -1.42 -18.90
N PHE A 328 -5.85 -0.86 -20.10
CA PHE A 328 -7.02 -0.56 -20.90
C PHE A 328 -7.73 -1.80 -21.46
N ALA A 329 -7.01 -2.90 -21.68
CA ALA A 329 -7.59 -4.19 -22.03
C ALA A 329 -8.41 -4.74 -20.86
N GLU A 330 -7.91 -4.63 -19.62
CA GLU A 330 -8.65 -5.00 -18.41
C GLU A 330 -9.95 -4.19 -18.28
N LEU A 331 -9.91 -2.87 -18.51
CA LEU A 331 -11.13 -2.03 -18.52
C LEU A 331 -12.12 -2.49 -19.60
N GLY A 332 -11.61 -2.92 -20.75
CA GLY A 332 -12.40 -3.41 -21.88
C GLY A 332 -13.24 -4.66 -21.57
N LEU A 333 -12.90 -5.41 -20.52
CA LEU A 333 -13.68 -6.57 -20.07
C LEU A 333 -15.07 -6.19 -19.54
N ALA A 334 -15.31 -4.91 -19.23
CA ALA A 334 -16.61 -4.40 -18.80
C ALA A 334 -17.39 -3.66 -19.92
N ARG A 335 -16.85 -3.64 -21.14
CA ARG A 335 -17.42 -2.87 -22.25
C ARG A 335 -18.86 -3.30 -22.55
N GLY A 336 -19.75 -2.32 -22.71
CA GLY A 336 -21.18 -2.55 -22.93
C GLY A 336 -21.97 -2.87 -21.66
N GLY A 337 -21.31 -2.99 -20.50
CA GLY A 337 -21.98 -3.20 -19.22
C GLY A 337 -22.57 -1.93 -18.60
N ASP A 338 -22.04 -0.75 -18.95
CA ASP A 338 -22.57 0.55 -18.53
C ASP A 338 -22.15 1.67 -19.51
N ALA A 339 -23.12 2.43 -20.03
CA ALA A 339 -22.86 3.48 -21.03
C ALA A 339 -22.02 4.66 -20.49
N ARG A 340 -22.15 4.99 -19.19
CA ARG A 340 -21.35 6.04 -18.54
C ARG A 340 -19.90 5.59 -18.44
N LEU A 341 -19.67 4.33 -18.08
CA LEU A 341 -18.32 3.75 -18.03
C LEU A 341 -17.66 3.75 -19.41
N ASP A 342 -18.38 3.29 -20.44
CA ASP A 342 -17.84 3.25 -21.81
C ASP A 342 -17.43 4.66 -22.30
N ALA A 343 -18.29 5.66 -22.10
CA ALA A 343 -17.99 7.05 -22.45
C ALA A 343 -16.80 7.62 -21.64
N TYR A 344 -16.74 7.28 -20.35
CA TYR A 344 -15.68 7.72 -19.45
C TYR A 344 -14.32 7.13 -19.84
N VAL A 345 -14.27 5.84 -20.18
CA VAL A 345 -13.05 5.14 -20.65
C VAL A 345 -12.60 5.69 -22.00
N ALA A 346 -13.53 5.98 -22.93
CA ALA A 346 -13.20 6.61 -24.20
C ALA A 346 -12.52 7.97 -24.00
N THR A 347 -13.13 8.83 -23.17
CA THR A 347 -12.57 10.16 -22.84
C THR A 347 -11.20 10.04 -22.17
N LEU A 348 -11.03 9.08 -21.25
CA LEU A 348 -9.76 8.84 -20.58
C LEU A 348 -8.66 8.39 -21.55
N ARG A 349 -8.97 7.54 -22.54
CA ARG A 349 -8.02 7.18 -23.60
C ARG A 349 -7.57 8.39 -24.38
N ASP A 350 -8.49 9.28 -24.75
CA ASP A 350 -8.16 10.49 -25.51
C ASP A 350 -7.31 11.47 -24.69
N GLU A 351 -7.61 11.65 -23.40
CA GLU A 351 -6.78 12.46 -22.49
C GLU A 351 -5.35 11.94 -22.36
N LEU A 352 -5.17 10.61 -22.43
CA LEU A 352 -3.87 9.94 -22.31
C LEU A 352 -3.11 9.86 -23.64
N ARG A 353 -3.71 10.26 -24.77
CA ARG A 353 -2.98 10.46 -26.04
C ARG A 353 -2.16 11.75 -26.04
N ASN A 354 -2.53 12.73 -25.23
CA ASN A 354 -1.83 14.00 -25.12
C ASN A 354 -0.96 14.05 -23.85
N PHE A 355 0.36 13.95 -23.99
CA PHE A 355 1.29 14.05 -22.86
C PHE A 355 1.69 15.49 -22.50
N ASP A 356 1.19 16.50 -23.20
CA ASP A 356 1.46 17.91 -22.89
C ASP A 356 0.97 18.25 -21.48
N ALA A 357 1.88 18.83 -20.70
CA ALA A 357 1.67 19.20 -19.30
C ALA A 357 1.09 18.06 -18.42
N VAL A 358 1.28 16.79 -18.82
CA VAL A 358 0.62 15.65 -18.15
C VAL A 358 1.05 15.51 -16.69
N GLU A 359 2.29 15.88 -16.35
CA GLU A 359 2.77 15.87 -14.97
C GLU A 359 1.97 16.81 -14.07
N ALA A 360 1.62 18.02 -14.54
CA ALA A 360 0.84 18.99 -13.77
C ALA A 360 -0.59 18.50 -13.49
N ARG A 361 -1.12 17.64 -14.35
CA ARG A 361 -2.46 17.03 -14.22
C ARG A 361 -2.42 15.55 -13.80
N ALA A 362 -1.26 15.03 -13.39
CA ALA A 362 -1.05 13.60 -13.16
C ALA A 362 -2.05 13.00 -12.16
N ARG A 363 -2.30 13.71 -11.04
CA ARG A 363 -3.26 13.28 -10.03
C ARG A 363 -4.67 13.12 -10.58
N ARG A 364 -5.12 14.05 -11.42
CA ARG A 364 -6.44 14.00 -12.05
C ARG A 364 -6.52 12.81 -12.99
N VAL A 365 -5.53 12.62 -13.86
CA VAL A 365 -5.49 11.49 -14.79
C VAL A 365 -5.49 10.15 -14.06
N VAL A 366 -4.68 10.01 -13.01
CA VAL A 366 -4.56 8.76 -12.24
C VAL A 366 -5.80 8.50 -11.39
N GLU A 367 -6.44 9.53 -10.83
CA GLU A 367 -7.79 9.41 -10.24
C GLU A 367 -8.78 8.88 -11.27
N ARG A 368 -8.79 9.42 -12.49
CA ARG A 368 -9.68 8.92 -13.54
C ARG A 368 -9.42 7.46 -13.90
N MET A 369 -8.16 7.05 -13.99
CA MET A 369 -7.79 5.65 -14.20
C MET A 369 -8.31 4.75 -13.08
N ALA A 370 -8.18 5.18 -11.81
CA ALA A 370 -8.65 4.42 -10.67
C ALA A 370 -10.19 4.28 -10.65
N LEU A 371 -10.92 5.37 -10.93
CA LEU A 371 -12.37 5.36 -11.01
C LEU A 371 -12.87 4.45 -12.15
N ALA A 372 -12.25 4.53 -13.33
CA ALA A 372 -12.58 3.63 -14.44
C ALA A 372 -12.33 2.17 -14.06
N PHE A 373 -11.24 1.88 -13.36
CA PHE A 373 -10.91 0.53 -12.91
C PHE A 373 -11.90 0.01 -11.87
N GLN A 374 -12.22 0.80 -10.85
CA GLN A 374 -13.23 0.45 -9.86
C GLN A 374 -14.59 0.19 -10.50
N SER A 375 -15.05 1.09 -11.37
CA SER A 375 -16.31 0.92 -12.10
C SER A 375 -16.31 -0.35 -12.96
N ALA A 376 -15.26 -0.62 -13.71
CA ALA A 376 -15.16 -1.83 -14.55
C ALA A 376 -15.24 -3.12 -13.70
N LEU A 377 -14.62 -3.13 -12.52
CA LEU A 377 -14.70 -4.26 -11.60
C LEU A 377 -16.11 -4.45 -11.04
N LEU A 378 -16.76 -3.37 -10.59
CA LEU A 378 -18.11 -3.45 -10.02
C LEU A 378 -19.16 -3.85 -11.05
N VAL A 379 -19.07 -3.32 -12.28
CA VAL A 379 -19.94 -3.73 -13.40
C VAL A 379 -19.81 -5.23 -13.69
N ARG A 380 -18.60 -5.78 -13.64
CA ARG A 380 -18.34 -7.22 -13.85
C ARG A 380 -18.71 -8.09 -12.66
N ALA A 381 -18.70 -7.55 -11.44
CA ALA A 381 -19.07 -8.29 -10.22
C ALA A 381 -20.58 -8.59 -10.15
N GLY A 382 -21.41 -7.85 -10.88
CA GLY A 382 -22.80 -8.22 -11.19
C GLY A 382 -23.88 -7.76 -10.22
N ASP A 383 -23.57 -6.96 -9.19
CA ASP A 383 -24.63 -6.31 -8.38
C ASP A 383 -25.05 -4.99 -9.01
N ALA A 384 -26.22 -4.98 -9.65
CA ALA A 384 -26.71 -3.85 -10.44
C ALA A 384 -26.86 -2.56 -9.61
N ALA A 385 -27.29 -2.65 -8.34
CA ALA A 385 -27.46 -1.45 -7.50
C ALA A 385 -26.11 -0.83 -7.15
N VAL A 386 -25.11 -1.65 -6.81
CA VAL A 386 -23.75 -1.17 -6.51
C VAL A 386 -23.11 -0.58 -7.76
N ALA A 387 -23.16 -1.29 -8.89
CA ALA A 387 -22.55 -0.86 -10.14
C ALA A 387 -23.20 0.43 -10.68
N ASP A 388 -24.53 0.50 -10.73
CA ASP A 388 -25.27 1.67 -11.21
C ASP A 388 -24.99 2.88 -10.33
N ALA A 389 -25.11 2.74 -8.99
CA ALA A 389 -24.90 3.84 -8.07
C ALA A 389 -23.45 4.35 -8.10
N PHE A 390 -22.46 3.46 -8.19
CA PHE A 390 -21.06 3.85 -8.30
C PHE A 390 -20.79 4.59 -9.63
N CYS A 391 -21.25 4.06 -10.77
CA CYS A 391 -21.10 4.70 -12.07
C CYS A 391 -21.83 6.05 -12.13
N ALA A 392 -23.05 6.14 -11.61
CA ALA A 392 -23.82 7.39 -11.55
C ALA A 392 -23.07 8.46 -10.75
N SER A 393 -22.62 8.13 -9.55
CA SER A 393 -22.02 9.11 -8.63
C SER A 393 -20.55 9.43 -8.95
N ARG A 394 -19.78 8.52 -9.52
CA ARG A 394 -18.34 8.74 -9.78
C ARG A 394 -18.04 9.20 -11.20
N LEU A 395 -18.89 8.86 -12.19
CA LEU A 395 -18.59 9.09 -13.61
C LEU A 395 -19.49 10.14 -14.28
N ALA A 396 -20.73 10.35 -13.81
CA ALA A 396 -21.70 11.23 -14.50
C ALA A 396 -21.45 12.74 -14.27
N GLY A 397 -20.52 13.11 -13.39
CA GLY A 397 -20.06 14.49 -13.21
C GLY A 397 -20.83 15.33 -12.20
N ASP A 398 -22.04 14.93 -11.82
CA ASP A 398 -22.83 15.57 -10.75
C ASP A 398 -22.57 14.89 -9.39
N ARG A 399 -21.48 15.30 -8.72
CA ARG A 399 -21.08 14.76 -7.40
C ARG A 399 -20.71 15.86 -6.42
N GLY A 400 -21.07 15.68 -5.14
CA GLY A 400 -20.60 16.52 -4.05
C GLY A 400 -19.13 16.25 -3.68
N LEU A 401 -18.58 17.11 -2.83
CA LEU A 401 -17.25 16.92 -2.24
C LEU A 401 -17.29 16.10 -0.94
N ALA A 402 -18.43 16.11 -0.25
CA ALA A 402 -18.72 15.30 0.93
C ALA A 402 -19.42 13.99 0.53
N PHE A 403 -19.54 13.06 1.49
CA PHE A 403 -20.34 11.85 1.30
C PHE A 403 -21.83 12.14 1.43
N GLY A 404 -22.66 11.20 0.98
CA GLY A 404 -24.11 11.30 1.07
C GLY A 404 -24.72 12.16 -0.02
N THR A 405 -24.05 12.24 -1.17
CA THR A 405 -24.53 12.97 -2.36
C THR A 405 -24.88 12.02 -3.51
N LEU A 406 -25.31 10.79 -3.20
CA LEU A 406 -25.79 9.86 -4.23
C LEU A 406 -27.08 10.38 -4.86
N PRO A 407 -27.28 10.14 -6.17
CA PRO A 407 -28.43 10.68 -6.89
C PRO A 407 -29.76 10.12 -6.36
N PRO A 408 -30.87 10.87 -6.53
CA PRO A 408 -32.20 10.36 -6.25
C PRO A 408 -32.47 9.05 -7.01
N GLY A 409 -33.19 8.12 -6.37
CA GLY A 409 -33.49 6.80 -6.96
C GLY A 409 -32.41 5.74 -6.72
N THR A 410 -31.30 6.08 -6.08
CA THR A 410 -30.29 5.09 -5.66
C THR A 410 -30.89 4.09 -4.67
N ASP A 411 -30.72 2.79 -4.94
CA ASP A 411 -31.13 1.69 -4.04
C ASP A 411 -30.16 1.57 -2.85
N CYS A 412 -30.25 2.56 -1.95
CA CYS A 412 -29.41 2.64 -0.75
C CYS A 412 -29.63 1.44 0.18
N GLU A 413 -30.85 0.91 0.24
CA GLU A 413 -31.19 -0.21 1.12
C GLU A 413 -30.44 -1.48 0.71
N ARG A 414 -30.46 -1.84 -0.58
CA ARG A 414 -29.71 -2.99 -1.08
C ARG A 414 -28.20 -2.83 -0.87
N ILE A 415 -27.66 -1.64 -1.12
CA ILE A 415 -26.22 -1.36 -0.96
C ILE A 415 -25.80 -1.52 0.51
N ILE A 416 -26.57 -0.96 1.45
CA ILE A 416 -26.28 -1.05 2.88
C ILE A 416 -26.40 -2.49 3.37
N ALA A 417 -27.46 -3.22 2.99
CA ALA A 417 -27.71 -4.59 3.43
C ALA A 417 -26.54 -5.54 3.11
N ARG A 418 -25.83 -5.32 1.99
CA ARG A 418 -24.64 -6.12 1.61
C ARG A 418 -23.41 -5.87 2.49
N SER A 419 -23.33 -4.70 3.11
CA SER A 419 -22.16 -4.27 3.88
C SER A 419 -22.39 -4.32 5.39
N GLN A 420 -23.65 -4.36 5.82
CA GLN A 420 -24.03 -4.44 7.22
C GLN A 420 -23.67 -5.82 7.81
N PRO A 421 -22.95 -5.88 8.95
CA PRO A 421 -22.74 -7.13 9.66
C PRO A 421 -24.08 -7.70 10.15
N HIS A 422 -24.35 -8.96 9.82
CA HIS A 422 -25.46 -9.71 10.42
C HIS A 422 -24.95 -10.40 11.69
N VAL A 423 -25.53 -10.05 12.84
CA VAL A 423 -25.34 -10.83 14.06
C VAL A 423 -26.30 -12.01 13.96
N GLY A 424 -25.75 -13.21 13.81
CA GLY A 424 -26.51 -14.47 13.73
C GLY A 424 -27.11 -14.88 15.06
#